data_AF-A0A177CRF0-F1
#
_entry.id   AF-A0A177CRF0-F1
#
_cell.length_a   1.000
_cell.length_b   1.000
_cell.length_c   1.000
_cell.angle_alpha   90.00
_cell.angle_beta   90.00
_cell.angle_gamma   90.00
#
_symmetry.space_group_name_H-M   'P 1'
#
loop_
_entity.id
_entity.type
_entity.pdbx_description
1 polymer ?
#
loop_
_entity_poly.entity_id
_entity_poly.type
_entity_poly.pdbx_seq_one_letter_code
_entity_poly.pdbx_strand_id
1 'polypeptide(L)'
;MPYNNTPIAPSKEVSGQVSLPLARVQKIINADPERLHTSKNAAFAIALATELFIQHFATTTHNVVKAETQKKPRRNVQYRDVASAVAKTDNLEFLVDVVPKTRVWKEVREKR
;
A
#
# COMPACT_ATOMS: atom_id res chain seq x y z
N MET A 1 -8.88 28.60 -17.58
CA MET A 1 -9.56 27.29 -17.74
C MET A 1 -9.47 26.56 -16.40
N PRO A 2 -10.55 26.02 -15.83
CA PRO A 2 -10.45 25.24 -14.59
C PRO A 2 -9.66 23.95 -14.86
N TYR A 3 -8.71 23.61 -13.97
CA TYR A 3 -7.94 22.38 -14.08
C TYR A 3 -8.87 21.17 -13.95
N ASN A 4 -8.80 20.28 -14.95
CA ASN A 4 -9.55 19.04 -14.91
C ASN A 4 -8.95 18.10 -13.86
N ASN A 5 -9.68 17.85 -12.77
CA ASN A 5 -9.25 17.03 -11.64
C ASN A 5 -9.97 15.65 -11.63
N THR A 6 -10.55 15.24 -12.76
CA THR A 6 -11.10 13.89 -12.92
C THR A 6 -9.97 12.86 -12.86
N PRO A 7 -10.06 11.81 -12.03
CA PRO A 7 -9.08 10.74 -12.02
C PRO A 7 -8.95 10.14 -13.42
N ILE A 8 -7.72 10.06 -13.94
CA ILE A 8 -7.45 9.35 -15.19
C ILE A 8 -7.62 7.86 -14.89
N ALA A 9 -8.64 7.24 -15.48
CA ALA A 9 -8.85 5.80 -15.34
C ALA A 9 -7.65 5.06 -15.97
N PRO A 10 -7.13 3.99 -15.32
CA PRO A 10 -6.08 3.19 -15.91
C PRO A 10 -6.55 2.58 -17.23
N SER A 11 -5.67 2.55 -18.24
CA SER A 11 -5.96 1.92 -19.52
C SER A 11 -6.29 0.44 -19.32
N LYS A 12 -7.41 -0.03 -19.88
CA LYS A 12 -7.80 -1.46 -19.83
C LYS A 12 -6.99 -2.35 -20.77
N GLU A 13 -6.18 -1.77 -21.64
CA GLU A 13 -5.35 -2.51 -22.59
C GLU A 13 -4.11 -3.07 -21.90
N VAL A 14 -3.77 -4.32 -22.23
CA VAL A 14 -2.57 -4.99 -21.73
C VAL A 14 -1.36 -4.41 -22.46
N SER A 15 -0.62 -3.51 -21.80
CA SER A 15 0.55 -2.84 -22.41
C SER A 15 1.77 -3.77 -22.55
N GLY A 16 1.78 -4.92 -21.87
CA GLY A 16 2.96 -5.79 -21.75
C GLY A 16 4.10 -5.16 -20.95
N GLN A 17 3.86 -4.04 -20.28
CA GLN A 17 4.85 -3.28 -19.52
C GLN A 17 4.36 -3.04 -18.08
N VAL A 18 5.32 -2.87 -17.16
CA VAL A 18 5.07 -2.46 -15.78
C VAL A 18 5.36 -0.96 -15.63
N SER A 19 4.60 -0.28 -14.79
CA SER A 19 4.80 1.13 -14.45
C SER A 19 6.03 1.33 -13.54
N LEU A 20 6.32 0.35 -12.68
CA LEU A 20 7.47 0.37 -11.80
C LEU A 20 8.76 0.03 -12.56
N PRO A 21 9.85 0.80 -12.40
CA PRO A 21 11.11 0.50 -13.08
C PRO A 21 11.68 -0.86 -12.65
N LEU A 22 11.79 -1.81 -13.59
CA LEU A 22 12.28 -3.16 -13.31
C LEU A 22 13.65 -3.18 -12.63
N ALA A 23 14.56 -2.28 -13.01
CA ALA A 23 15.87 -2.18 -12.38
C ALA A 23 15.80 -1.86 -10.87
N ARG A 24 14.80 -1.08 -10.44
CA ARG A 24 14.57 -0.76 -9.02
C ARG A 24 13.96 -1.94 -8.28
N VAL A 25 13.01 -2.63 -8.89
CA VAL A 25 12.40 -3.85 -8.33
C VAL A 25 13.47 -4.92 -8.13
N GLN A 26 14.30 -5.17 -9.15
CA GLN A 26 15.43 -6.10 -9.06
C GLN A 26 16.44 -5.70 -7.98
N LYS A 27 16.75 -4.40 -7.84
CA LYS A 27 17.64 -3.92 -6.77
C LYS A 27 17.08 -4.22 -5.38
N ILE A 28 15.77 -4.08 -5.17
CA ILE A 28 15.11 -4.40 -3.90
C ILE A 28 15.13 -5.91 -3.65
N ILE A 29 14.80 -6.73 -4.65
CA ILE A 29 14.89 -8.20 -4.54
C ILE A 29 16.31 -8.64 -4.18
N ASN A 30 17.33 -8.00 -4.78
CA ASN A 30 18.73 -8.31 -4.54
C ASN A 30 19.27 -7.81 -3.20
N ALA A 31 18.53 -6.97 -2.49
CA ALA A 31 18.93 -6.48 -1.16
C ALA A 31 18.68 -7.52 -0.06
N ASP A 32 17.86 -8.54 -0.33
CA ASP A 32 17.64 -9.65 0.59
C ASP A 32 18.82 -10.65 0.52
N PRO A 33 19.57 -10.85 1.62
CA PRO A 33 20.71 -11.76 1.64
C PRO A 33 20.32 -13.24 1.48
N GLU A 34 19.09 -13.61 1.84
CA GLU A 34 18.59 -15.00 1.81
C GLU A 34 17.73 -15.29 0.56
N ARG A 35 17.81 -14.42 -0.45
CA ARG A 35 16.99 -14.56 -1.66
C ARG A 35 17.33 -15.82 -2.45
N LEU A 36 16.31 -16.42 -3.04
CA LEU A 36 16.47 -17.41 -4.09
C LEU A 36 16.87 -16.75 -5.42
N HIS A 37 17.35 -17.55 -6.37
CA HIS A 37 17.61 -17.07 -7.71
C HIS A 37 16.31 -16.63 -8.39
N THR A 38 16.21 -15.35 -8.74
CA THR A 38 15.02 -14.76 -9.37
C THR A 38 15.26 -14.51 -10.85
N SER A 39 14.47 -15.14 -11.72
CA SER A 39 14.53 -14.91 -13.16
C SER A 39 13.97 -13.53 -13.54
N LYS A 40 14.27 -13.05 -14.76
CA LYS A 40 13.71 -11.79 -15.28
C LYS A 40 12.18 -11.79 -15.33
N ASN A 41 11.58 -12.91 -15.71
CA ASN A 41 10.12 -13.06 -15.76
C ASN A 41 9.51 -13.04 -14.36
N ALA A 42 10.16 -13.66 -13.37
CA ALA A 42 9.74 -13.60 -11.99
C ALA A 42 9.81 -12.15 -11.44
N ALA A 43 10.89 -11.42 -11.74
CA ALA A 43 11.02 -10.01 -11.35
C ALA A 43 9.93 -9.13 -11.98
N PHE A 44 9.54 -9.41 -13.24
CA PHE A 44 8.42 -8.75 -13.90
C PHE A 44 7.07 -9.05 -13.22
N ALA A 45 6.81 -10.32 -12.89
CA ALA A 45 5.61 -10.72 -12.18
C ALA A 45 5.52 -10.08 -10.79
N ILE A 46 6.65 -9.99 -10.07
CA ILE A 46 6.75 -9.28 -8.78
C ILE A 46 6.42 -7.80 -8.97
N ALA A 47 6.96 -7.13 -9.99
CA ALA A 47 6.65 -5.74 -10.27
C ALA A 47 5.14 -5.52 -10.50
N LEU A 48 4.51 -6.37 -11.32
CA LEU A 48 3.06 -6.31 -11.56
C LEU A 48 2.26 -6.57 -10.28
N ALA A 49 2.64 -7.57 -9.49
CA ALA A 49 2.01 -7.86 -8.21
C ALA A 49 2.14 -6.68 -7.23
N THR A 50 3.29 -5.99 -7.19
CA THR A 50 3.49 -4.81 -6.35
C THR A 50 2.63 -3.63 -6.77
N GLU A 51 2.36 -3.45 -8.06
CA GLU A 51 1.43 -2.41 -8.53
C GLU A 51 0.00 -2.69 -8.10
N LEU A 52 -0.46 -3.93 -8.29
CA LEU A 52 -1.78 -4.38 -7.83
C LEU A 52 -1.90 -4.29 -6.31
N PHE A 53 -0.83 -4.62 -5.58
CA PHE A 53 -0.78 -4.48 -4.14
C PHE A 53 -0.95 -3.03 -3.69
N ILE A 54 -0.26 -2.07 -4.31
CA ILE A 54 -0.40 -0.64 -3.98
C ILE A 54 -1.84 -0.16 -4.21
N GLN A 55 -2.45 -0.56 -5.33
CA GLN A 55 -3.85 -0.22 -5.63
C GLN A 55 -4.82 -0.84 -4.61
N HIS A 56 -4.62 -2.12 -4.28
CA HIS A 56 -5.39 -2.82 -3.26
C HIS A 56 -5.26 -2.12 -1.90
N PHE A 57 -4.03 -1.85 -1.47
CA PHE A 57 -3.74 -1.21 -0.19
C PHE A 57 -4.36 0.18 -0.06
N ALA A 58 -4.25 1.00 -1.12
CA ALA A 58 -4.87 2.32 -1.17
C ALA A 58 -6.41 2.23 -1.10
N THR A 59 -7.01 1.29 -1.84
CA THR A 59 -8.47 1.09 -1.87
C THR A 59 -8.99 0.58 -0.54
N THR A 60 -8.33 -0.41 0.07
CA THR A 60 -8.67 -0.95 1.39
C THR A 60 -8.59 0.15 2.46
N THR A 61 -7.53 0.95 2.45
CA THR A 61 -7.40 2.10 3.36
C THR A 61 -8.52 3.11 3.15
N HIS A 62 -8.84 3.44 1.90
CA HIS A 62 -9.93 4.38 1.59
C HIS A 62 -11.31 3.86 2.04
N ASN A 63 -11.55 2.55 1.94
CA ASN A 63 -12.78 1.92 2.43
C ASN A 63 -12.89 2.01 3.96
N VAL A 64 -11.77 1.88 4.68
CA VAL A 64 -11.74 2.13 6.13
C VAL A 64 -12.10 3.57 6.47
N VAL A 65 -11.58 4.55 5.73
CA VAL A 65 -11.95 5.98 5.92
C VAL A 65 -13.46 6.16 5.74
N LYS A 66 -14.03 5.61 4.67
CA LYS A 66 -15.48 5.69 4.40
C LYS A 66 -16.31 5.09 5.52
N ALA A 67 -15.90 3.92 6.02
CA ALA A 67 -16.59 3.24 7.11
C ALA A 67 -16.52 4.04 8.42
N GLU A 68 -15.34 4.55 8.79
CA GLU A 68 -15.15 5.27 10.06
C GLU A 68 -15.74 6.69 10.04
N THR A 69 -15.84 7.31 8.86
CA THR A 69 -16.30 8.70 8.71
C THR A 69 -17.68 8.82 8.09
N GLN A 70 -18.49 7.76 8.13
CA GLN A 70 -19.85 7.73 7.56
C GLN A 70 -20.73 8.91 8.04
N LYS A 71 -20.58 9.33 9.31
CA LYS A 71 -21.32 10.47 9.89
C LYS A 71 -20.79 11.84 9.46
N LYS A 72 -19.50 11.95 9.13
CA LYS A 72 -18.84 13.19 8.69
C LYS A 72 -17.82 12.85 7.60
N PRO A 73 -18.26 12.77 6.32
CA PRO A 73 -17.44 12.25 5.25
C PRO A 73 -16.10 12.97 5.13
N ARG A 74 -15.02 12.21 5.16
CA ARG A 74 -13.67 12.70 4.94
C ARG A 74 -13.15 12.17 3.60
N ARG A 75 -12.51 13.04 2.82
CA ARG A 75 -11.90 12.67 1.54
C ARG A 75 -10.41 12.36 1.65
N ASN A 76 -9.76 12.76 2.75
CA ASN A 76 -8.31 12.63 2.93
C ASN A 76 -7.99 11.36 3.73
N VAL A 77 -6.99 10.59 3.27
CA VAL A 77 -6.43 9.46 4.03
C VAL A 77 -5.41 10.00 5.04
N GLN A 78 -5.44 9.47 6.26
CA GLN A 78 -4.51 9.78 7.35
C GLN A 78 -3.81 8.50 7.81
N TYR A 79 -2.64 8.63 8.45
CA TYR A 79 -1.87 7.47 8.92
C TYR A 79 -2.68 6.51 9.80
N ARG A 80 -3.52 7.03 10.69
CA ARG A 80 -4.41 6.20 11.53
C ARG A 80 -5.34 5.31 10.71
N ASP A 81 -5.76 5.76 9.54
CA ASP A 81 -6.65 5.01 8.66
C ASP A 81 -5.88 3.84 8.03
N VAL A 82 -4.61 4.08 7.67
CA VAL A 82 -3.68 3.05 7.15
C VAL A 82 -3.40 1.99 8.23
N ALA A 83 -3.04 2.43 9.45
CA ALA A 83 -2.78 1.51 10.57
C ALA A 83 -4.03 0.72 10.97
N SER A 84 -5.21 1.34 10.88
CA SER A 84 -6.50 0.66 11.06
C SER A 84 -6.77 -0.37 9.96
N ALA A 85 -6.45 -0.06 8.70
CA ALA A 85 -6.61 -1.00 7.59
C ALA A 85 -5.70 -2.22 7.74
N VAL A 86 -4.42 -2.00 8.03
CA VAL A 86 -3.45 -3.08 8.30
C VAL A 86 -3.95 -4.01 9.41
N ALA A 87 -4.45 -3.45 10.51
CA ALA A 87 -4.88 -4.26 11.65
C ALA A 87 -6.27 -4.90 11.52
N LYS A 88 -7.06 -4.56 10.49
CA LYS A 88 -8.41 -5.10 10.25
C LYS A 88 -8.43 -6.11 9.10
N THR A 89 -7.33 -6.29 8.39
CA THR A 89 -7.27 -7.03 7.14
C THR A 89 -6.18 -8.08 7.23
N ASP A 90 -6.58 -9.34 7.33
CA ASP A 90 -5.67 -10.47 7.62
C ASP A 90 -4.53 -10.58 6.60
N ASN A 91 -4.79 -10.38 5.31
CA ASN A 91 -3.76 -10.42 4.27
C ASN A 91 -2.81 -9.20 4.28
N LEU A 92 -3.02 -8.23 5.18
CA LEU A 92 -2.10 -7.12 5.44
C LEU A 92 -1.32 -7.29 6.75
N GLU A 93 -1.44 -8.42 7.47
CA GLU A 93 -0.76 -8.68 8.74
C GLU A 93 0.76 -8.53 8.63
N PHE A 94 1.35 -8.89 7.49
CA PHE A 94 2.79 -8.74 7.25
C PHE A 94 3.31 -7.28 7.35
N LEU A 95 2.41 -6.28 7.38
CA LEU A 95 2.75 -4.87 7.53
C LEU A 95 2.71 -4.37 8.98
N VAL A 96 2.33 -5.17 9.97
CA VAL A 96 2.13 -4.70 11.36
C VAL A 96 3.37 -4.04 11.94
N ASP A 97 4.55 -4.59 11.64
CA ASP A 97 5.84 -4.04 12.13
C ASP A 97 6.28 -2.77 11.37
N VAL A 98 5.79 -2.60 10.14
CA VAL A 98 6.12 -1.45 9.27
C VAL A 98 5.15 -0.30 9.48
N VAL A 99 3.88 -0.60 9.77
CA VAL A 99 2.79 0.36 9.96
C VAL A 99 2.12 0.12 11.32
N PRO A 100 2.81 0.41 12.43
CA PRO A 100 2.28 0.17 13.76
C PRO A 100 1.10 1.09 14.09
N LYS A 101 0.18 0.61 14.94
CA LYS A 101 -0.85 1.47 15.54
C LYS A 101 -0.19 2.52 16.44
N THR A 102 -0.46 3.79 16.18
CA THR A 102 -0.02 4.88 17.05
C THR A 102 -0.69 4.78 18.42
N ARG A 103 0.09 5.06 19.47
CA ARG A 103 -0.40 5.16 20.86
C ARG A 103 0.04 6.49 21.44
N VAL A 104 -0.74 7.02 22.38
CA VAL A 104 -0.40 8.27 23.06
C VAL A 104 0.77 8.00 24.00
N TRP A 105 1.82 8.83 23.94
CA TRP A 105 3.02 8.64 24.76
C TRP A 105 2.74 8.54 26.26
N LYS A 106 1.76 9.30 26.76
CA LYS A 106 1.32 9.25 28.17
C LYS A 106 0.87 7.84 28.58
N GLU A 107 0.08 7.17 27.74
CA GLU A 107 -0.42 5.81 28.00
C GLU A 107 0.69 4.76 27.93
N VAL A 108 1.71 4.99 27.10
CA VAL A 108 2.89 4.11 27.00
C VAL A 108 3.74 4.23 28.27
N ARG A 109 3.88 5.45 28.81
CA ARG A 109 4.71 5.73 29.99
C ARG A 109 4.10 5.22 31.29
N GLU A 110 2.77 5.20 31.40
CA GLU A 110 2.06 4.68 32.60
C GLU A 110 2.04 3.14 32.67
N LYS A 111 2.29 2.44 31.56
CA LYS A 111 2.35 0.97 31.49
C LYS A 111 3.76 0.40 31.66
N ARG A 112 4.76 1.24 31.88
CA ARG A 112 6.16 0.87 32.03
C ARG A 112 6.60 1.03 33.48
#